data_AF-A0A4Y7S500-F1
#
_entry.id   AF-A0A4Y7S500-F1
#
_cell.length_a   1.000
_cell.length_b   1.000
_cell.length_c   1.000
_cell.angle_alpha   90.00
_cell.angle_beta   90.00
_cell.angle_gamma   90.00
#
_symmetry.space_group_name_H-M   'P 1'
#
loop_
_entity.id
_entity.type
_entity.pdbx_description
1 polymer ?
#
loop_
_entity_poly.entity_id
_entity_poly.type
_entity_poly.pdbx_seq_one_letter_code
_entity_poly.pdbx_strand_id
1 'polypeptide(L)'
;MFKRLLLAGEGDEDIDELIALGYFKNMEGTICRTNKYLEETGTFIDARKESLFEAVKKLGSAEDINKTMELAGIKDFLTFVFVAEELVQDGRLVKDKVKNCLIK
;
A
#
# COMPACT_ATOMS: atom_id res chain seq x y z
N MET A 1 3.59 -12.22 -1.77
CA MET A 1 3.80 -11.49 -3.03
C MET A 1 3.82 -9.98 -2.83
N PHE A 2 2.70 -9.33 -2.44
CA PHE A 2 2.61 -7.87 -2.28
C PHE A 2 3.81 -7.20 -1.56
N LYS A 3 4.19 -7.69 -0.36
CA LYS A 3 5.36 -7.14 0.36
C LYS A 3 6.68 -7.25 -0.40
N ARG A 4 6.92 -8.39 -1.09
CA ARG A 4 8.11 -8.57 -1.93
C ARG A 4 8.13 -7.52 -3.04
N LEU A 5 6.99 -7.29 -3.69
CA LEU A 5 6.86 -6.25 -4.73
C LEU A 5 7.10 -4.83 -4.19
N LEU A 6 6.63 -4.51 -2.98
CA LEU A 6 6.83 -3.18 -2.41
C LEU A 6 8.26 -2.91 -1.94
N LEU A 7 8.95 -3.95 -1.47
CA LEU A 7 10.30 -3.85 -0.90
C LEU A 7 11.41 -4.06 -1.95
N ALA A 8 11.09 -4.66 -3.09
CA ALA A 8 12.03 -4.90 -4.16
C ALA A 8 12.58 -3.58 -4.74
N GLY A 9 13.91 -3.51 -4.85
CA GLY A 9 14.64 -2.35 -5.35
C GLY A 9 16.01 -2.73 -5.93
N GLU A 10 16.79 -1.72 -6.32
CA GLU A 10 18.16 -1.92 -6.81
C GLU A 10 19.04 -2.51 -5.70
N GLY A 11 19.66 -3.67 -5.97
CA GLY A 11 20.51 -4.39 -5.02
C GLY A 11 19.80 -5.48 -4.20
N ASP A 12 18.52 -5.75 -4.46
CA ASP A 12 17.80 -6.87 -3.87
C ASP A 12 18.12 -8.18 -4.64
N GLU A 13 18.53 -9.23 -3.93
CA GLU A 13 18.83 -10.55 -4.54
C GLU A 13 17.61 -11.13 -5.26
N ASP A 14 16.41 -10.73 -4.86
CA ASP A 14 15.14 -11.19 -5.43
C ASP A 14 14.73 -10.44 -6.72
N ILE A 15 15.43 -9.36 -7.12
CA ILE A 15 14.95 -8.51 -8.22
C ILE A 15 14.94 -9.23 -9.57
N ASP A 16 15.93 -10.09 -9.83
CA ASP A 16 16.03 -10.85 -11.07
C ASP A 16 14.87 -11.84 -11.23
N GLU A 17 14.43 -12.47 -10.12
CA GLU A 17 13.22 -13.31 -10.11
C GLU A 17 11.98 -12.48 -10.45
N LEU A 18 11.84 -11.30 -9.85
CA LEU A 18 10.67 -10.44 -10.05
C LEU A 18 10.64 -9.81 -11.47
N ILE A 19 11.80 -9.57 -12.07
CA ILE A 19 11.93 -9.22 -13.49
C ILE A 19 11.49 -10.40 -14.37
N ALA A 20 11.97 -11.62 -14.11
CA ALA A 20 11.59 -12.82 -14.86
C ALA A 20 10.08 -13.11 -14.76
N LEU A 21 9.47 -12.81 -13.61
CA LEU A 21 8.02 -12.90 -13.40
C LEU A 21 7.22 -11.74 -14.04
N GLY A 22 7.90 -10.74 -14.62
CA GLY A 22 7.30 -9.64 -15.37
C GLY A 22 6.78 -8.49 -14.52
N TYR A 23 7.13 -8.40 -13.23
CA TYR A 23 6.73 -7.29 -12.35
C TYR A 23 7.61 -6.05 -12.55
N PHE A 24 8.86 -6.26 -12.94
CA PHE A 24 9.80 -5.18 -13.20
C PHE A 24 10.44 -5.36 -14.58
N LYS A 25 10.97 -4.25 -15.10
CA LYS A 25 11.82 -4.24 -16.28
C LYS A 25 13.05 -3.37 -16.01
N ASN A 26 14.21 -3.82 -16.47
CA ASN A 26 15.41 -3.01 -16.48
C ASN A 26 15.46 -2.20 -17.78
N MET A 27 15.53 -0.87 -17.65
CA MET A 27 15.76 0.04 -18.77
C MET A 27 17.06 0.80 -18.49
N GLU A 28 18.13 0.40 -19.17
CA GLU A 28 19.45 1.06 -19.10
C GLU A 28 19.99 1.20 -17.66
N GLY A 29 19.82 0.16 -16.85
CA GLY A 29 20.23 0.16 -15.44
C GLY A 29 19.17 0.67 -14.47
N THR A 30 18.06 1.21 -14.96
CA THR A 30 16.95 1.68 -14.11
C THR A 30 15.87 0.61 -14.00
N ILE A 31 15.56 0.19 -12.77
CA ILE A 31 14.46 -0.75 -12.51
C ILE A 31 13.12 -0.01 -12.52
N CYS A 32 12.22 -0.41 -13.42
CA CYS A 32 10.90 0.19 -13.60
C CYS A 32 9.78 -0.83 -13.33
N ARG A 33 8.70 -0.37 -12.69
CA ARG A 33 7.48 -1.17 -12.46
C ARG A 33 6.71 -1.37 -13.77
N THR A 34 6.17 -2.56 -13.98
CA THR A 34 5.35 -2.88 -15.16
C THR A 34 3.85 -2.71 -14.89
N ASN A 35 3.01 -2.83 -15.92
CA ASN A 35 1.56 -2.85 -15.74
C ASN A 35 1.10 -4.02 -14.86
N LYS A 36 1.74 -5.20 -14.98
CA LYS A 36 1.44 -6.35 -14.12
C LYS A 36 1.65 -6.03 -12.64
N TYR A 37 2.73 -5.33 -12.31
CA TYR A 37 2.95 -4.83 -10.96
C TYR A 37 1.80 -3.93 -10.51
N LEU A 38 1.43 -2.94 -11.32
CA LEU A 38 0.39 -1.97 -10.98
C LEU A 38 -0.96 -2.65 -10.78
N GLU A 39 -1.33 -3.60 -11.65
CA GLU A 39 -2.59 -4.34 -11.58
C GLU A 39 -2.67 -5.22 -10.33
N GLU A 40 -1.63 -6.00 -10.03
CA GLU A 40 -1.65 -6.90 -8.87
C GLU A 40 -1.55 -6.15 -7.54
N THR A 41 -0.71 -5.10 -7.47
CA THR A 41 -0.62 -4.26 -6.27
C THR A 41 -1.88 -3.43 -6.07
N GLY A 42 -2.45 -2.88 -7.15
CA GLY A 42 -3.72 -2.17 -7.14
C GLY A 42 -4.87 -3.05 -6.67
N THR A 43 -5.04 -4.25 -7.25
CA THR A 43 -6.07 -5.21 -6.82
C THR A 43 -5.95 -5.57 -5.34
N PHE A 44 -4.72 -5.76 -4.85
CA PHE A 44 -4.48 -6.05 -3.44
C PHE A 44 -4.87 -4.88 -2.53
N ILE A 45 -4.60 -3.63 -2.96
CA ILE A 45 -4.94 -2.42 -2.21
C ILE A 45 -6.45 -2.18 -2.24
N ASP A 46 -7.08 -2.25 -3.42
CA ASP A 46 -8.53 -2.06 -3.61
C ASP A 46 -9.35 -2.98 -2.70
N ALA A 47 -8.94 -4.24 -2.55
CA ALA A 47 -9.58 -5.20 -1.66
C ALA A 47 -9.53 -4.82 -0.16
N ARG A 48 -8.69 -3.85 0.24
CA ARG A 48 -8.48 -3.39 1.63
C ARG A 48 -8.91 -1.96 1.87
N LYS A 49 -9.14 -1.17 0.81
CA LYS A 49 -9.52 0.24 0.92
C LYS A 49 -10.80 0.41 1.73
N GLU A 50 -11.80 -0.43 1.48
CA GLU A 50 -13.08 -0.28 2.17
C GLU A 50 -13.01 -0.63 3.66
N SER A 51 -12.26 -1.69 4.02
CA SER A 51 -12.11 -2.05 5.43
C SER A 51 -11.33 -1.00 6.21
N LEU A 52 -10.29 -0.41 5.60
CA LEU A 52 -9.54 0.68 6.23
C LEU A 52 -10.39 1.95 6.36
N PHE A 53 -11.14 2.31 5.32
CA PHE A 53 -12.02 3.48 5.37
C PHE A 53 -13.06 3.36 6.47
N GLU A 54 -13.75 2.23 6.57
CA GLU A 54 -14.76 2.02 7.63
C GLU A 54 -14.13 1.97 9.03
N ALA A 55 -12.91 1.45 9.18
CA ALA A 55 -12.17 1.50 10.44
C ALA A 55 -11.88 2.94 10.87
N VAL A 56 -11.34 3.76 9.97
CA VAL A 56 -11.06 5.19 10.24
C VAL A 56 -12.35 5.96 10.54
N LYS A 57 -13.43 5.69 9.79
CA LYS A 57 -14.74 6.29 10.01
C LYS A 57 -15.31 5.94 11.38
N LYS A 58 -15.15 4.68 11.82
CA LYS A 58 -15.62 4.22 13.15
C LYS A 58 -14.81 4.83 14.30
N LEU A 59 -13.50 5.01 14.11
CA LEU A 59 -12.61 5.57 15.12
C LEU A 59 -12.56 7.11 15.09
N GLY A 60 -13.01 7.73 14.00
CA GLY A 60 -12.88 9.16 13.72
C GLY A 60 -11.50 9.55 13.17
N SER A 61 -10.45 8.76 13.44
CA SER A 61 -9.11 8.97 12.93
C SER A 61 -8.28 7.68 12.90
N ALA A 62 -7.10 7.75 12.26
CA ALA A 62 -6.07 6.73 12.32
C ALA A 62 -4.95 7.06 13.33
N GLU A 63 -5.25 7.81 14.40
CA GLU A 63 -4.26 8.18 15.43
C GLU A 63 -3.72 6.94 16.15
N ASP A 64 -4.62 6.04 16.57
CA ASP A 64 -4.27 4.71 17.05
C ASP A 64 -4.15 3.75 15.85
N ILE A 65 -2.95 3.72 15.27
CA ILE A 65 -2.65 2.92 14.07
C ILE A 65 -2.88 1.43 14.34
N ASN A 66 -2.46 0.92 15.50
CA ASN A 66 -2.59 -0.50 15.83
C ASN A 66 -4.06 -0.91 15.88
N LYS A 67 -4.90 -0.12 16.55
CA LYS A 67 -6.35 -0.37 16.63
C LYS A 67 -7.05 -0.20 15.27
N THR A 68 -6.62 0.78 14.49
CA THR A 68 -7.15 1.01 13.13
C THR A 68 -6.84 -0.18 12.23
N MET A 69 -5.61 -0.69 12.27
CA MET A 69 -5.16 -1.86 11.53
C MET A 69 -5.88 -3.13 11.97
N GLU A 70 -6.06 -3.34 13.27
CA GLU A 70 -6.81 -4.47 13.82
C GLU A 70 -8.25 -4.49 13.29
N LEU A 71 -8.95 -3.35 13.35
CA LEU A 71 -10.31 -3.21 12.83
C LEU A 71 -10.39 -3.40 11.31
N ALA A 72 -9.37 -2.93 10.57
CA ALA A 72 -9.31 -3.05 9.12
C ALA A 72 -8.85 -4.44 8.63
N GLY A 73 -8.44 -5.34 9.55
CA GLY A 73 -7.88 -6.65 9.22
C GLY A 73 -6.49 -6.60 8.58
N ILE A 74 -5.74 -5.52 8.81
CA ILE A 74 -4.40 -5.29 8.25
C ILE A 74 -3.35 -5.74 9.26
N LYS A 75 -2.47 -6.66 8.86
CA LYS A 75 -1.49 -7.29 9.77
C LYS A 75 -0.16 -6.56 9.86
N ASP A 76 0.13 -5.65 8.94
CA ASP A 76 1.42 -4.98 8.87
C ASP A 76 1.30 -3.51 8.48
N PHE A 77 2.22 -2.74 9.04
CA PHE A 77 2.27 -1.30 8.91
C PHE A 77 2.47 -0.84 7.46
N LEU A 78 3.31 -1.55 6.69
CA LEU A 78 3.58 -1.16 5.31
C LEU A 78 2.30 -1.22 4.45
N THR A 79 1.54 -2.31 4.57
CA THR A 79 0.25 -2.43 3.89
C THR A 79 -0.70 -1.31 4.30
N PHE A 80 -0.76 -0.97 5.60
CA PHE A 80 -1.58 0.14 6.08
C PHE A 80 -1.21 1.46 5.39
N VAL A 81 0.09 1.80 5.33
CA VAL A 81 0.56 3.04 4.70
C VAL A 81 0.13 3.13 3.24
N PHE A 82 0.34 2.06 2.45
CA PHE A 82 -0.03 2.07 1.03
C PHE A 82 -1.55 2.21 0.81
N VAL A 83 -2.36 1.46 1.57
CA VAL A 83 -3.82 1.56 1.46
C VAL A 83 -4.31 2.94 1.90
N ALA A 84 -3.71 3.53 2.95
CA ALA A 84 -4.04 4.87 3.41
C ALA A 84 -3.67 5.96 2.39
N GLU A 85 -2.48 5.88 1.77
CA GLU A 85 -2.06 6.82 0.72
C GLU A 85 -2.99 6.76 -0.50
N GLU A 86 -3.40 5.57 -0.95
CA GLU A 86 -4.37 5.44 -2.04
C GLU A 86 -5.73 6.04 -1.67
N LEU A 87 -6.22 5.83 -0.44
CA LEU A 87 -7.45 6.48 0.03
C LEU A 87 -7.33 8.02 0.12
N VAL A 88 -6.14 8.55 0.38
CA VAL A 88 -5.85 9.99 0.35
C VAL A 88 -5.85 10.51 -1.09
N GLN A 89 -5.23 9.77 -2.02
CA GLN A 89 -5.24 10.11 -3.45
C GLN A 89 -6.66 10.06 -4.05
N ASP A 90 -7.46 9.07 -3.65
CA ASP A 90 -8.90 8.96 -3.97
C ASP A 90 -9.74 10.09 -3.33
N GLY A 91 -9.16 10.89 -2.42
CA GLY A 91 -9.83 11.99 -1.74
C GLY A 91 -10.81 11.55 -0.65
N ARG A 92 -10.80 10.26 -0.27
CA ARG A 92 -11.65 9.69 0.79
C ARG A 92 -11.10 9.96 2.18
N LEU A 93 -9.78 10.02 2.30
CA LEU A 93 -9.07 10.41 3.53
C LEU A 93 -8.30 11.71 3.33
N VAL A 94 -8.07 12.41 4.43
CA VAL A 94 -7.17 13.57 4.51
C VAL A 94 -6.01 13.22 5.41
N LYS A 95 -4.80 13.52 4.96
CA LYS A 95 -3.57 13.33 5.72
C LYS A 95 -3.48 14.37 6.84
N ASP A 96 -3.25 13.92 8.06
CA ASP A 96 -3.10 14.77 9.24
C ASP A 96 -1.78 14.44 9.96
N LYS A 97 -1.08 15.45 10.47
CA LYS A 97 0.24 15.28 11.08
C LYS A 97 0.22 14.55 12.44
N VAL A 98 -0.90 14.60 13.16
CA VAL A 98 -1.06 13.98 14.48
C VAL A 98 -1.96 12.75 14.37
N LYS A 99 -3.05 12.88 13.63
CA LYS A 99 -4.09 11.86 13.51
C LYS A 99 -3.84 10.84 12.38
N ASN A 100 -2.72 10.98 11.68
CA ASN A 100 -2.32 10.24 10.46
C ASN A 100 -3.29 10.43 9.29
N CYS A 101 -4.53 9.96 9.43
CA CYS A 101 -5.59 10.09 8.44
C CYS A 101 -6.95 10.34 9.10
N LEU A 102 -7.78 11.13 8.43
CA LEU A 102 -9.15 11.49 8.83
C LEU A 102 -10.10 11.33 7.65
N ILE A 103 -11.39 11.13 7.94
CA ILE A 103 -12.42 11.25 6.90
C ILE A 103 -12.47 12.71 6.44
N LYS A 104 -12.55 12.91 5.12
CA LYS A 104 -12.72 14.24 4.53
C LYS A 104 -14.09 14.84 4.86
#